data_AF-A0AB39XMG2-F1
#
_entry.id   AF-A0AB39XMG2-F1
#
_cell.length_a   1.000
_cell.length_b   1.000
_cell.length_c   1.000
_cell.angle_alpha   90.00
_cell.angle_beta   90.00
_cell.angle_gamma   90.00
#
_symmetry.space_group_name_H-M   'P 1'
#
loop_
_entity.id
_entity.type
_entity.pdbx_description
1 polymer ?
#
loop_
_entity_poly.entity_id
_entity_poly.type
_entity_poly.pdbx_seq_one_letter_code
_entity_poly.pdbx_strand_id
1 'polypeptide(L)' 'MSAFAEVLSTVVTSSRDPRCSALPTCPVCADSMVAAEASAYVSDHVISYLWTCDTCGYGFVTKHAVKQRLVCN' A
#
# COMPACT_ATOMS: atom_id res chain seq x y z
N MET A 1 14.45 11.56 -32.84
CA MET A 1 14.79 10.55 -31.82
C MET A 1 13.50 10.18 -31.11
N SER A 2 12.96 8.98 -31.30
CA SER A 2 11.72 8.52 -30.68
C SER A 2 12.03 7.31 -29.81
N ALA A 3 11.72 7.39 -28.51
CA ALA A 3 11.94 6.30 -27.56
C ALA A 3 10.66 5.47 -27.46
N PHE A 4 10.67 4.27 -28.04
CA PHE A 4 9.64 3.27 -27.81
C PHE A 4 10.01 2.50 -26.54
N ALA A 5 9.22 2.63 -25.48
CA ALA A 5 9.32 1.77 -24.31
C ALA A 5 8.56 0.47 -24.62
N GLU A 6 9.30 -0.62 -24.79
CA GLU A 6 8.72 -1.95 -24.95
C GLU A 6 8.10 -2.38 -23.61
N VAL A 7 6.77 -2.46 -23.56
CA VAL A 7 6.03 -2.95 -22.38
C VAL A 7 6.15 -4.48 -22.35
N LEU A 8 7.21 -4.97 -21.73
CA LEU A 8 7.30 -6.36 -21.30
C LEU A 8 6.24 -6.61 -20.23
N SER A 9 5.12 -7.22 -20.64
CA SER A 9 4.13 -7.80 -19.73
C SER A 9 4.83 -8.87 -18.91
N THR A 10 5.33 -8.46 -17.74
CA THR A 10 5.94 -9.35 -16.78
C THR A 10 4.78 -10.13 -16.18
N VAL A 11 4.50 -11.32 -16.72
CA VAL A 11 3.66 -12.31 -16.05
C VAL A 11 4.42 -12.74 -14.81
N VAL A 12 4.28 -11.95 -13.74
CA VAL A 12 4.80 -12.27 -12.43
C VAL A 12 3.88 -13.35 -11.87
N THR A 13 4.19 -14.61 -12.15
CA THR A 13 3.82 -15.73 -11.29
C THR A 13 4.64 -15.63 -9.98
N SER A 14 4.45 -14.53 -9.23
CA SER A 14 4.87 -14.51 -7.83
C SER A 14 3.85 -15.34 -7.08
N SER A 15 4.28 -16.47 -6.55
CA SER A 15 3.83 -16.91 -5.25
C SER A 15 3.90 -15.69 -4.33
N ARG A 16 2.76 -15.02 -4.14
CA ARG A 16 2.63 -13.84 -3.29
C ARG A 16 3.14 -14.25 -1.92
N ASP A 17 4.34 -13.81 -1.59
CA ASP A 17 4.85 -13.83 -0.24
C ASP A 17 3.71 -13.27 0.65
N PRO A 18 3.36 -13.91 1.78
CA PRO A 18 2.25 -13.45 2.63
C PRO A 18 2.41 -12.00 3.12
N ARG A 19 3.58 -11.40 2.92
CA ARG A 19 3.84 -9.96 3.09
C ARG A 19 3.15 -9.05 2.06
N CYS A 20 2.63 -9.59 0.96
CA CYS A 20 1.79 -8.89 -0.03
C CYS A 20 0.28 -8.97 0.28
N SER A 21 -0.11 -9.43 1.46
CA SER A 21 -1.54 -9.59 1.78
C SER A 21 -2.22 -8.23 1.94
N ALA A 22 -2.97 -7.85 0.90
CA ALA A 22 -3.91 -6.72 0.82
C ALA A 22 -3.26 -5.33 0.88
N LEU A 23 -2.57 -4.96 -0.21
CA LEU A 23 -2.41 -3.54 -0.54
C LEU A 23 -3.81 -2.91 -0.64
N PRO A 24 -4.08 -1.78 0.04
CA PRO A 24 -5.37 -1.12 -0.07
C PRO A 24 -5.58 -0.58 -1.48
N THR A 25 -6.84 -0.53 -1.88
CA THR A 25 -7.25 -0.02 -3.19
C THR A 25 -7.97 1.31 -3.00
N CYS A 26 -7.76 2.26 -3.92
CA CYS A 26 -8.50 3.52 -3.90
C CYS A 26 -10.01 3.24 -4.07
N PRO A 27 -10.89 3.76 -3.19
CA PRO A 27 -12.33 3.60 -3.35
C PRO A 27 -12.89 4.37 -4.56
N VAL A 28 -12.12 5.30 -5.14
CA VAL A 28 -12.56 6.14 -6.27
C VAL A 28 -12.12 5.55 -7.61
N CYS A 29 -10.81 5.34 -7.81
CA CYS A 29 -10.27 4.88 -9.10
C CYS A 29 -9.95 3.39 -9.15
N ALA A 30 -10.09 2.67 -8.03
CA ALA A 30 -9.70 1.25 -7.91
C ALA A 30 -8.21 0.95 -8.16
N ASP A 31 -7.33 1.97 -8.11
CA ASP A 31 -5.89 1.75 -8.17
C ASP A 31 -5.35 1.16 -6.86
N SER A 32 -4.41 0.21 -6.97
CA SER A 32 -3.72 -0.39 -5.83
C SER A 32 -2.65 0.55 -5.28
N MET A 33 -2.67 0.81 -3.97
CA MET A 33 -1.69 1.66 -3.30
C MET A 33 -0.63 0.85 -2.56
N VAL A 34 0.64 1.26 -2.73
CA VAL A 34 1.81 0.48 -2.30
C VAL A 34 2.50 1.11 -1.08
N ALA A 35 2.42 2.42 -0.89
CA ALA A 35 3.03 3.13 0.23
C ALA A 35 2.04 4.10 0.87
N ALA A 36 1.92 4.03 2.20
CA ALA A 36 1.18 5.03 2.96
C ALA A 36 2.05 6.28 3.12
N GLU A 37 1.45 7.45 2.95
CA GLU A 37 2.10 8.76 3.11
C GLU A 37 2.56 9.00 4.55
N ALA A 38 1.76 8.52 5.51
CA ALA A 38 2.08 8.59 6.93
C ALA A 38 1.55 7.37 7.68
N SER A 39 2.23 7.04 8.77
CA SER A 39 1.76 6.03 9.73
C SER A 39 1.83 6.60 11.14
N ALA A 40 0.81 6.31 11.95
CA ALA A 40 0.72 6.75 13.34
C ALA A 40 0.29 5.59 14.22
N TYR A 41 0.97 5.44 15.36
CA TYR A 41 0.58 4.50 16.40
C TYR A 41 -0.47 5.16 17.30
N VAL A 42 -1.72 4.67 17.23
CA VAL A 42 -2.87 5.34 17.87
C VAL A 42 -3.21 4.73 19.23
N SER A 43 -3.06 3.41 19.37
CA SER A 43 -3.38 2.68 20.60
C SER A 43 -2.60 1.36 20.65
N ASP A 44 -2.72 0.61 21.74
CA ASP A 44 -2.03 -0.67 21.92
C ASP A 44 -2.17 -1.58 20.70
N HIS A 45 -1.06 -1.69 19.96
CA HIS A 45 -0.90 -2.46 18.75
C HIS A 45 -1.75 -2.02 17.54
N VAL A 46 -2.25 -0.79 17.50
CA VAL A 46 -3.02 -0.28 16.36
C VAL A 46 -2.22 0.82 15.66
N ILE A 47 -1.92 0.59 14.38
CA ILE A 47 -1.33 1.58 13.48
C ILE A 47 -2.42 2.08 12.54
N SER A 48 -2.56 3.41 12.43
CA SER A 48 -3.32 4.04 11.36
C SER A 48 -2.38 4.47 10.23
N TYR A 49 -2.78 4.19 9.00
CA TYR A 49 -2.08 4.60 7.79
C TYR A 49 -2.91 5.66 7.06
N LEU A 50 -2.26 6.76 6.68
CA LEU A 50 -2.81 7.76 5.80
C LEU A 50 -2.38 7.45 4.37
N TRP A 51 -3.36 7.41 3.47
CA TRP A 51 -3.17 7.14 2.06
C TRP A 51 -3.65 8.33 1.26
N THR A 52 -2.90 8.68 0.22
CA THR A 52 -3.32 9.62 -0.81
C THR A 52 -3.13 8.94 -2.14
N CYS A 53 -4.17 8.88 -2.96
CA CYS A 53 -4.06 8.28 -4.28
C CYS A 53 -3.36 9.24 -5.24
N ASP A 54 -2.26 8.80 -5.86
CA ASP A 54 -1.52 9.61 -6.85
C ASP A 54 -2.33 9.88 -8.14
N THR A 55 -3.24 8.97 -8.51
CA THR A 55 -4.03 9.09 -9.75
C THR A 55 -5.19 10.08 -9.62
N CYS A 56 -5.90 10.06 -8.49
CA CYS A 56 -7.13 10.84 -8.30
C CYS A 56 -7.07 11.85 -7.15
N GLY A 57 -6.00 11.87 -6.36
CA GLY A 57 -5.82 12.77 -5.22
C GLY A 57 -6.68 12.45 -4.00
N TYR A 58 -7.43 11.34 -4.00
CA TYR A 58 -8.31 11.00 -2.89
C TYR A 58 -7.53 10.50 -1.67
N GLY A 59 -7.74 11.15 -0.53
CA GLY A 59 -7.15 10.79 0.76
C GLY A 59 -8.08 9.94 1.63
N PHE A 60 -7.55 8.86 2.21
CA PHE A 60 -8.29 8.03 3.16
C PHE A 60 -7.35 7.38 4.18
N VAL A 61 -7.93 6.79 5.23
CA VAL A 61 -7.19 6.15 6.31
C VAL A 61 -7.53 4.68 6.42
N THR A 62 -6.53 3.84 6.67
CA THR A 62 -6.73 2.44 7.06
C THR A 62 -6.17 2.19 8.46
N LYS A 63 -6.71 1.19 9.16
CA LYS A 63 -6.24 0.79 10.48
C LYS A 63 -5.78 -0.66 10.42
N HIS A 64 -4.63 -0.92 11.02
CA HIS A 64 -4.06 -2.26 11.10
C HIS A 64 -3.74 -2.59 12.55
N ALA A 65 -4.35 -3.67 13.04
CA ALA A 65 -4.04 -4.24 14.35
C ALA A 65 -2.85 -5.20 14.19
N VAL A 66 -1.72 -4.83 14.79
CA VAL A 66 -0.51 -5.64 14.81
C VAL A 66 -0.65 -6.70 15.89
N LYS A 67 -0.51 -7.98 15.54
CA LYS A 67 -0.65 -9.07 16.52
C LYS A 67 0.54 -9.19 17.48
N GLN A 68 1.66 -8.55 17.13
CA GLN A 68 2.89 -8.57 17.92
C GLN A 68 3.21 -7.17 18.42
N ARG A 69 3.82 -7.10 19.60
CA ARG A 69 4.34 -5.84 20.14
C ARG A 69 5.42 -5.32 19.20
N LEU A 70 5.19 -4.16 18.61
CA LEU A 70 6.23 -3.41 17.92
C LEU A 70 7.23 -2.98 18.98
N VAL A 71 8.37 -3.68 19.06
CA VAL A 71 9.51 -3.29 19.87
C VAL A 71 10.51 -2.67 18.92
N CYS A 72 10.64 -1.34 18.98
CA CYS A 72 11.77 -0.64 18.36
C CYS A 72 12.87 -0.58 19.43
N ASN A 73 13.99 -1.24 19.19
CA ASN A 73 15.19 -1.16 20.03
C ASN A 73 16.07 0.01 19.57
#